data_AF-A0A530GM63-F1
#
_entry.id   AF-A0A530GM63-F1
#
_cell.length_a   1.000
_cell.length_b   1.000
_cell.length_c   1.000
_cell.angle_alpha   90.00
_cell.angle_beta   90.00
_cell.angle_gamma   90.00
#
_symmetry.space_group_name_H-M   'P 1'
#
loop_
_entity.id
_entity.type
_entity.pdbx_description
1 polymer ?
#
loop_
_entity_poly.entity_id
_entity_poly.type
_entity_poly.pdbx_seq_one_letter_code
_entity_poly.pdbx_strand_id
1 'polypeptide(L)' 'MNVRDLKVGCQTFTWEMLGDRFTGGPDDLIKAIADGGYAGIEITDTMIGRYADKPAEFAAALKASGLTL' A
#
# COMPACT_ATOMS: atom_id res chain seq x y z
N MET A 1 -21.92 8.36 -11.55
CA MET A 1 -20.68 8.54 -10.77
C MET A 1 -20.01 9.79 -11.30
N ASN A 2 -19.81 10.81 -10.45
CA ASN A 2 -18.98 11.96 -10.79
C ASN A 2 -17.51 11.51 -10.69
N VAL A 3 -16.59 12.07 -11.49
CA VAL A 3 -15.12 11.88 -11.30
C VAL A 3 -14.69 12.05 -9.84
N ARG A 4 -15.35 12.94 -9.08
CA ARG A 4 -15.10 13.17 -7.65
C ARG A 4 -15.39 11.96 -6.74
N ASP A 5 -16.25 11.03 -7.17
CA ASP A 5 -16.62 9.85 -6.40
C ASP A 5 -15.70 8.66 -6.67
N LEU A 6 -14.87 8.73 -7.71
CA LEU A 6 -13.92 7.67 -8.07
C LEU A 6 -12.86 7.54 -6.98
N LYS A 7 -12.67 6.32 -6.47
CA LYS A 7 -11.57 5.98 -5.56
C LYS A 7 -10.50 5.26 -6.36
N VAL A 8 -9.25 5.70 -6.20
CA VAL A 8 -8.10 5.17 -6.94
C VAL A 8 -7.15 4.51 -5.94
N GLY A 9 -6.80 3.25 -6.21
CA GLY A 9 -5.76 2.52 -5.49
C GLY A 9 -4.41 2.58 -6.20
N CYS A 10 -3.34 2.32 -5.46
CA CYS A 10 -1.97 2.23 -6.01
C CYS A 10 -1.43 0.80 -5.91
N GLN A 11 -1.02 0.22 -7.04
CA GLN A 11 -0.41 -1.10 -7.10
C GLN A 11 1.09 -1.02 -6.78
N THR A 12 1.60 -1.93 -5.94
CA THR A 12 2.99 -1.89 -5.46
C THR A 12 4.02 -2.53 -6.38
N PHE A 13 3.62 -3.09 -7.53
CA PHE A 13 4.53 -3.82 -8.42
C PHE A 13 5.69 -2.96 -8.96
N THR A 14 5.50 -1.64 -9.09
CA THR A 14 6.56 -0.71 -9.51
C THR A 14 7.72 -0.64 -8.53
N TRP A 15 7.47 -0.79 -7.23
CA TRP A 15 8.53 -0.90 -6.21
C TRP A 15 9.19 -2.28 -6.26
N GLU A 16 8.42 -3.35 -6.49
CA GLU A 16 8.97 -4.70 -6.66
C GLU A 16 9.95 -4.77 -7.84
N MET A 17 9.65 -4.09 -8.95
CA MET A 17 10.54 -3.98 -10.12
C MET A 17 11.89 -3.31 -9.83
N LEU A 18 12.06 -2.61 -8.71
CA LEU A 18 13.36 -2.07 -8.31
C LEU A 18 14.32 -3.16 -7.83
N GLY A 19 13.81 -4.34 -7.46
CA GLY A 19 14.59 -5.44 -6.88
C GLY A 19 15.36 -4.97 -5.66
N ASP A 20 16.64 -5.35 -5.58
CA ASP A 20 17.55 -5.01 -4.47
C ASP A 20 17.78 -3.50 -4.26
N ARG A 21 17.33 -2.65 -5.21
CA ARG A 21 17.40 -1.19 -5.05
C ARG A 21 16.28 -0.62 -4.19
N PHE A 22 15.19 -1.37 -3.98
CA PHE A 22 14.21 -0.99 -2.98
C PHE A 22 14.70 -1.45 -1.61
N THR A 23 14.91 -0.48 -0.72
CA THR A 23 15.45 -0.72 0.64
C THR A 23 14.43 -0.43 1.74
N GLY A 24 13.21 -0.06 1.37
CA GLY A 24 12.10 0.15 2.29
C GLY A 24 11.35 -1.14 2.62
N GLY A 25 10.35 -1.02 3.48
CA GLY A 25 9.42 -2.09 3.83
C GLY A 25 7.97 -1.75 3.50
N PRO A 26 7.02 -2.64 3.87
CA PRO A 26 5.59 -2.40 3.64
C PRO A 26 5.08 -1.11 4.31
N ASP A 27 5.65 -0.70 5.44
CA ASP A 27 5.28 0.55 6.11
C ASP A 27 5.69 1.79 5.29
N ASP A 28 6.83 1.74 4.59
CA ASP A 28 7.27 2.82 3.68
C ASP A 28 6.35 2.91 2.46
N LEU A 29 5.85 1.78 1.94
CA LEU A 29 4.86 1.76 0.85
C LEU A 29 3.54 2.38 1.29
N ILE A 30 3.00 1.96 2.44
CA ILE A 30 1.77 2.51 3.01
C ILE A 30 1.90 4.03 3.15
N LYS A 31 3.02 4.50 3.70
CA LYS A 31 3.30 5.93 3.84
C LYS A 31 3.35 6.65 2.49
N ALA A 32 4.14 6.14 1.54
CA ALA A 32 4.29 6.77 0.23
C ALA A 32 2.96 6.89 -0.54
N ILE A 33 2.11 5.86 -0.44
CA ILE A 33 0.81 5.82 -1.11
C ILE A 33 -0.20 6.76 -0.43
N ALA A 34 -0.22 6.79 0.90
CA ALA A 34 -1.05 7.73 1.65
C ALA A 34 -0.66 9.20 1.38
N ASP A 35 0.65 9.49 1.41
CA ASP A 35 1.19 10.82 1.09
C ASP A 35 0.89 11.21 -0.38
N GLY A 36 0.74 10.23 -1.27
CA GLY A 36 0.32 10.41 -2.66
C GLY A 36 -1.17 10.71 -2.85
N GLY A 37 -2.00 10.65 -1.79
CA GLY A 37 -3.42 10.95 -1.84
C GLY A 37 -4.30 9.84 -2.45
N TYR A 38 -3.78 8.62 -2.55
CA TYR A 38 -4.56 7.47 -2.98
C TYR A 38 -5.59 7.07 -1.93
N ALA A 39 -6.69 6.45 -2.38
CA ALA A 39 -7.73 5.93 -1.49
C ALA A 39 -7.39 4.53 -0.96
N GLY A 40 -6.51 3.80 -1.65
CA GLY A 40 -6.16 2.43 -1.28
C GLY A 40 -4.86 1.94 -1.88
N ILE A 41 -4.50 0.72 -1.54
CA ILE A 41 -3.28 0.03 -1.93
C ILE A 41 -3.61 -1.36 -2.44
N GLU A 42 -2.96 -1.78 -3.51
CA GLU A 42 -2.93 -3.18 -3.96
C GLU A 42 -1.49 -3.67 -3.77
N ILE A 43 -1.28 -4.54 -2.78
CA ILE A 43 0.05 -5.01 -2.38
C ILE A 43 0.30 -6.43 -2.90
N THR A 44 1.51 -6.69 -3.40
CA THR A 44 1.93 -8.04 -3.83
C THR A 44 2.48 -8.86 -2.66
N ASP A 45 2.50 -10.18 -2.80
CA ASP A 45 3.06 -11.10 -1.78
C ASP A 45 4.53 -10.81 -1.49
N THR A 46 5.31 -10.39 -2.49
CA THR A 46 6.71 -9.98 -2.32
C THR A 46 6.85 -8.73 -1.46
N MET A 47 5.88 -7.81 -1.54
CA MET A 47 5.95 -6.49 -0.92
C MET A 47 5.25 -6.41 0.44
N ILE A 48 4.37 -7.38 0.79
CA ILE A 48 3.61 -7.36 2.04
C ILE A 48 4.49 -7.56 3.29
N GLY A 49 5.68 -8.15 3.13
CA GLY A 49 6.73 -8.21 4.14
C GLY A 49 6.25 -8.72 5.50
N ARG A 50 6.50 -7.94 6.57
CA ARG A 50 6.16 -8.28 7.96
C ARG A 50 4.67 -8.57 8.23
N TYR A 51 3.79 -8.25 7.28
CA TYR A 51 2.35 -8.43 7.41
C TYR A 51 1.82 -9.72 6.79
N ALA A 52 2.67 -10.54 6.16
CA ALA A 52 2.26 -11.74 5.40
C ALA A 52 1.34 -12.69 6.17
N ASP A 53 1.55 -12.86 7.48
CA ASP A 53 0.79 -13.71 8.38
C ASP A 53 -0.09 -12.93 9.37
N LYS A 54 -0.20 -11.61 9.19
CA LYS A 54 -0.81 -10.68 10.15
C LYS A 54 -1.84 -9.75 9.50
N PRO A 55 -2.92 -10.31 8.92
CA PRO A 55 -3.93 -9.52 8.20
C PRO A 55 -4.59 -8.46 9.09
N ALA A 56 -4.76 -8.73 10.39
CA ALA A 56 -5.33 -7.77 11.33
C ALA A 56 -4.40 -6.57 11.58
N GLU A 57 -3.09 -6.79 11.70
CA GLU A 57 -2.11 -5.70 11.84
C GLU A 57 -2.03 -4.88 10.56
N PHE A 58 -2.07 -5.54 9.39
CA PHE A 58 -2.07 -4.84 8.10
C PHE A 58 -3.31 -3.94 7.97
N ALA A 59 -4.50 -4.49 8.24
CA ALA A 59 -5.74 -3.70 8.20
C ALA A 59 -5.70 -2.50 9.17
N ALA A 60 -5.08 -2.67 10.34
CA ALA A 60 -4.89 -1.56 11.27
C ALA A 60 -3.94 -0.49 10.72
N ALA A 61 -2.82 -0.88 10.09
CA ALA A 61 -1.87 0.04 9.46
C ALA A 61 -2.49 0.84 8.30
N LEU A 62 -3.29 0.17 7.45
CA LEU A 62 -4.04 0.82 6.37
C LEU A 62 -5.04 1.84 6.92
N LYS A 63 -5.86 1.42 7.89
CA LYS A 63 -6.85 2.29 8.52
C LYS A 63 -6.20 3.52 9.18
N ALA A 64 -5.07 3.33 9.87
CA ALA A 64 -4.31 4.42 10.48
C ALA A 64 -3.78 5.42 9.43
N SER A 65 -3.55 4.97 8.21
CA SER A 65 -3.05 5.77 7.09
C SER A 65 -4.16 6.28 6.15
N GLY A 66 -5.44 6.05 6.48
CA GLY A 66 -6.57 6.43 5.65
C GLY A 66 -6.71 5.64 4.35
N LEU A 67 -6.04 4.49 4.24
CA LEU A 67 -6.07 3.62 3.07
C LEU A 67 -7.03 2.44 3.25
N THR A 68 -7.53 1.92 2.14
CA THR A 68 -8.22 0.63 2.06
C THR A 68 -7.42 -0.39 1.25
N LEU A 69 -7.65 -1.68 1.50
CA LEU A 69 -7.23 -2.78 0.62
C LEU A 69 -8.31 -3.04 -0.42
#